data_AF-A0A6G3MKY5-F1
#
_entry.id   AF-A0A6G3MKY5-F1
#
_cell.length_a   1.000
_cell.length_b   1.000
_cell.length_c   1.000
_cell.angle_alpha   90.00
_cell.angle_beta   90.00
_cell.angle_gamma   90.00
#
_symmetry.space_group_name_H-M   'P 1'
#
loop_
_entity.id
_entity.type
_entity.pdbx_description
1 polymer ?
#
loop_
_entity_poly.entity_id
_entity_poly.type
_entity_poly.pdbx_seq_one_letter_code
_entity_poly.pdbx_strand_id
1 'polypeptide(L)'
;INADFCSIAKRDSISEHLYKSIYIVDDFENRTYDFLKQQNVRILGLPCLLYIIDHSILLHTFTFNNVYSLTLFKAIIVFSGFEHERKAELSRLTKLAHFMGARVKLEVNRSVTHLIACDVKSSFYQDAVGLGMDVLNLDWLNYCWSHRQITKFDGTHREITANFRIKAFTGLCLAFHGFSPSALKEMIEIA
;
A
#
# COMPACT_ATOMS: atom_id res chain seq x y z
N ILE A 1 -30.75 6.87 3.97
CA ILE A 1 -30.07 7.77 3.02
C ILE A 1 -30.09 7.04 1.69
N ASN A 2 -30.94 7.46 0.76
CA ASN A 2 -31.02 6.88 -0.58
C ASN A 2 -29.71 7.19 -1.31
N ALA A 3 -28.84 6.20 -1.44
CA ALA A 3 -27.76 6.25 -2.41
C ALA A 3 -28.35 5.76 -3.73
N ASP A 4 -28.53 6.66 -4.68
CA ASP A 4 -28.91 6.34 -6.06
C ASP A 4 -27.79 5.51 -6.70
N PHE A 5 -27.86 4.19 -6.57
CA PHE A 5 -27.00 3.28 -7.30
C PHE A 5 -27.46 3.25 -8.75
N CYS A 6 -26.85 4.08 -9.59
CA CYS A 6 -27.05 4.03 -11.03
C CYS A 6 -26.42 2.74 -11.57
N SER A 7 -27.22 1.70 -11.78
CA SER A 7 -26.75 0.44 -12.37
C SER A 7 -26.73 0.56 -13.89
N ILE A 8 -25.52 0.54 -14.47
CA ILE A 8 -25.35 0.39 -15.93
C ILE A 8 -25.13 -1.09 -16.21
N ALA A 9 -26.22 -1.86 -16.28
CA ALA A 9 -26.18 -3.21 -16.83
C ALA A 9 -26.68 -3.15 -18.27
N LYS A 10 -25.81 -3.44 -19.25
CA LYS A 10 -26.28 -3.80 -20.60
C LYS A 10 -27.04 -5.13 -20.46
N ARG A 11 -28.36 -5.06 -20.58
CA ARG A 11 -29.26 -6.22 -20.50
C ARG A 11 -29.22 -6.98 -21.82
N ASP A 12 -28.25 -7.86 -21.98
CA ASP A 12 -28.35 -8.96 -22.92
C ASP A 12 -28.85 -10.20 -22.15
N SER A 13 -29.87 -10.83 -22.72
CA SER A 13 -30.74 -11.87 -22.15
C SER A 13 -30.00 -13.14 -21.70
N ILE A 14 -29.34 -13.07 -20.54
CA ILE A 14 -28.73 -14.21 -19.84
C ILE A 14 -29.16 -14.16 -18.37
N SER A 15 -29.62 -15.31 -17.87
CA SER A 15 -30.19 -15.58 -16.55
C SER A 15 -29.81 -14.65 -15.39
N GLU A 16 -30.82 -14.19 -14.64
CA GLU A 16 -30.74 -13.31 -13.46
C GLU A 16 -29.79 -13.76 -12.33
N HIS A 17 -29.33 -15.01 -12.33
CA HIS A 17 -28.41 -15.56 -11.32
C HIS A 17 -26.90 -15.44 -11.65
N LEU A 18 -26.51 -14.86 -12.79
CA LEU A 18 -25.13 -14.93 -13.28
C LEU A 18 -24.25 -13.68 -13.05
N TYR A 19 -24.81 -12.57 -12.59
CA TYR A 19 -24.08 -11.31 -12.50
C TYR A 19 -23.66 -10.98 -11.07
N LYS A 20 -22.35 -11.08 -10.80
CA LYS A 20 -21.75 -10.51 -9.58
C LYS A 20 -21.65 -8.99 -9.75
N SER A 21 -22.54 -8.24 -9.11
CA SER A 21 -22.51 -6.78 -9.15
C SER A 21 -21.20 -6.21 -8.59
N ILE A 22 -20.70 -5.17 -9.24
CA ILE A 22 -19.53 -4.39 -8.80
C ILE A 22 -20.03 -2.99 -8.46
N TYR A 23 -19.69 -2.52 -7.27
CA TYR A 23 -20.10 -1.22 -6.77
C TYR A 23 -18.95 -0.24 -6.95
N ILE A 24 -19.24 0.92 -7.54
CA ILE A 24 -18.26 2.01 -7.70
C ILE A 24 -18.55 3.03 -6.61
N VAL A 25 -17.52 3.37 -5.83
CA VAL A 25 -17.62 4.33 -4.72
C VAL A 25 -16.61 5.46 -4.95
N ASP A 26 -17.01 6.67 -4.59
CA ASP A 26 -16.23 7.91 -4.69
C ASP A 26 -15.04 7.94 -3.72
N ASP A 27 -15.21 7.46 -2.48
CA ASP A 27 -14.15 7.33 -1.47
C ASP A 27 -14.32 6.09 -0.59
N PHE A 28 -13.21 5.46 -0.17
CA PHE A 28 -13.21 4.36 0.80
C PHE A 28 -13.13 4.85 2.25
N GLU A 29 -13.07 6.16 2.47
CA GLU A 29 -13.10 6.83 3.77
C GLU A 29 -14.51 7.39 4.06
N ASN A 30 -15.57 6.72 3.62
CA ASN A 30 -16.96 7.15 3.82
C ASN A 30 -17.90 6.04 4.33
N ARG A 31 -19.09 6.45 4.80
CA ARG A 31 -20.10 5.53 5.35
C ARG A 31 -20.67 4.57 4.31
N THR A 32 -20.70 4.97 3.04
CA THR A 32 -21.19 4.13 1.94
C THR A 32 -20.27 2.92 1.74
N TYR A 33 -18.96 3.14 1.74
CA TYR A 33 -17.96 2.09 1.70
C TYR A 33 -18.11 1.14 2.89
N ASP A 34 -18.23 1.66 4.11
CA ASP A 34 -18.36 0.84 5.32
C ASP A 34 -19.62 -0.04 5.27
N PHE A 35 -20.75 0.51 4.81
CA PHE A 35 -21.99 -0.24 4.62
C PHE A 35 -21.84 -1.36 3.57
N LEU A 36 -21.32 -1.04 2.39
CA LEU A 36 -21.14 -2.02 1.30
C LEU A 36 -20.13 -3.10 1.68
N LYS A 37 -19.06 -2.74 2.40
CA LYS A 37 -18.06 -3.70 2.88
C LYS A 37 -18.69 -4.78 3.76
N GLN A 38 -19.65 -4.41 4.61
CA GLN A 38 -20.38 -5.37 5.45
C GLN A 38 -21.23 -6.36 4.64
N GLN A 39 -21.65 -5.98 3.42
CA GLN A 39 -22.41 -6.85 2.52
C GLN A 39 -21.53 -7.82 1.72
N ASN A 40 -20.20 -7.82 1.93
CA ASN A 40 -19.22 -8.66 1.23
C ASN A 40 -19.33 -8.57 -0.32
N VAL A 41 -19.70 -7.40 -0.83
CA VAL A 41 -19.77 -7.12 -2.27
C VAL A 41 -18.40 -6.70 -2.80
N ARG A 42 -18.25 -6.71 -4.13
CA ARG A 42 -17.05 -6.19 -4.79
C ARG A 42 -17.17 -4.67 -4.95
N ILE A 43 -16.17 -3.93 -4.47
CA ILE A 43 -16.16 -2.47 -4.46
C ILE A 43 -14.90 -1.96 -5.16
N LEU A 44 -15.07 -1.06 -6.12
CA LEU A 44 -13.98 -0.34 -6.76
C LEU A 44 -14.09 1.16 -6.52
N GLY A 45 -12.95 1.84 -6.45
CA GLY A 45 -12.90 3.29 -6.55
C GLY A 45 -13.01 3.73 -8.01
N LEU A 46 -13.51 4.94 -8.23
CA LEU A 46 -13.52 5.56 -9.56
C LEU A 46 -12.11 5.57 -10.23
N PRO A 47 -11.00 5.91 -9.53
CA PRO A 47 -9.67 5.87 -10.15
C PRO A 47 -9.27 4.50 -10.66
N CYS A 48 -9.61 3.43 -9.93
CA CYS A 48 -9.39 2.05 -10.35
C CYS A 48 -10.19 1.71 -11.62
N LEU A 49 -11.48 2.08 -11.66
CA LEU A 49 -12.33 1.85 -12.83
C LEU A 49 -11.77 2.53 -14.08
N LEU A 50 -11.39 3.81 -13.97
CA LEU A 50 -10.82 4.57 -15.09
C LEU A 50 -9.54 3.92 -15.59
N TYR A 51 -8.64 3.52 -14.69
CA TYR A 51 -7.40 2.84 -15.05
C TYR A 51 -7.67 1.51 -15.78
N ILE A 52 -8.64 0.72 -15.31
CA ILE A 52 -9.03 -0.55 -15.94
C ILE A 52 -9.52 -0.34 -17.37
N ILE A 53 -10.36 0.67 -17.59
CA ILE A 53 -10.88 1.02 -18.93
C ILE A 53 -9.72 1.46 -19.84
N ASP A 54 -8.88 2.38 -19.38
CA ASP A 54 -7.78 2.95 -20.16
C ASP A 54 -6.76 1.89 -20.60
N HIS A 55 -6.53 0.86 -19.79
CA HIS A 55 -5.52 -0.18 -20.03
C HIS A 55 -6.10 -1.53 -20.46
N SER A 56 -7.43 -1.62 -20.67
CA SER A 56 -8.12 -2.86 -21.04
C SER A 56 -7.81 -4.04 -20.10
N ILE A 57 -7.73 -3.77 -18.79
CA ILE A 57 -7.41 -4.81 -17.79
C ILE A 57 -8.65 -5.64 -17.49
N LEU A 58 -8.47 -6.95 -17.34
CA LEU A 58 -9.56 -7.83 -16.97
C LEU A 58 -9.86 -7.70 -15.48
N LEU A 59 -11.13 -7.56 -15.11
CA LEU A 59 -11.53 -7.41 -13.71
C LEU A 59 -11.11 -8.59 -12.82
N HIS A 60 -10.96 -9.80 -13.36
CA HIS A 60 -10.50 -10.95 -12.59
C HIS A 60 -9.00 -10.93 -12.28
N THR A 61 -8.22 -9.98 -12.83
CA THR A 61 -6.80 -9.79 -12.49
C THR A 61 -6.62 -9.41 -11.03
N PHE A 62 -7.61 -8.78 -10.39
CA PHE A 62 -7.56 -8.39 -8.99
C PHE A 62 -8.27 -9.43 -8.12
N THR A 63 -7.53 -10.07 -7.22
CA THR A 63 -8.05 -11.03 -6.24
C THR A 63 -8.73 -10.38 -5.04
N PHE A 64 -8.56 -9.06 -4.86
CA PHE A 64 -9.12 -8.32 -3.75
C PHE A 64 -10.52 -7.82 -4.06
N ASN A 65 -11.45 -7.98 -3.10
CA ASN A 65 -12.83 -7.50 -3.24
C ASN A 65 -12.95 -5.97 -3.18
N ASN A 66 -11.94 -5.26 -2.64
CA ASN A 66 -11.97 -3.82 -2.42
C ASN A 66 -10.69 -3.18 -2.95
N VAL A 67 -10.77 -2.46 -4.06
CA VAL A 67 -9.63 -1.76 -4.67
C VAL A 67 -10.05 -0.36 -5.07
N TYR A 68 -9.51 0.65 -4.40
CA TYR A 68 -9.83 2.05 -4.67
C TYR A 68 -9.08 2.60 -5.89
N SER A 69 -7.78 2.34 -5.96
CA SER A 69 -6.90 2.78 -7.03
C SER A 69 -5.84 1.70 -7.31
N LEU A 70 -5.07 1.91 -8.38
CA LEU A 70 -3.99 1.01 -8.80
C LEU A 70 -2.62 1.67 -8.67
N THR A 71 -2.51 2.67 -7.79
CA THR A 71 -1.29 3.45 -7.55
C THR A 71 -0.12 2.59 -7.07
N LEU A 72 -0.39 1.43 -6.48
CA LEU A 72 0.61 0.45 -6.02
C LEU A 72 0.41 -0.94 -6.64
N PHE A 73 -0.20 -1.01 -7.84
CA PHE A 73 -0.48 -2.29 -8.50
C PHE A 73 0.76 -3.17 -8.73
N LYS A 74 1.92 -2.55 -8.95
CA LYS A 74 3.21 -3.25 -9.14
C LYS A 74 3.89 -3.65 -7.82
N ALA A 75 3.36 -3.21 -6.68
CA ALA A 75 3.99 -3.44 -5.39
C ALA A 75 3.59 -4.79 -4.78
N ILE A 76 4.61 -5.58 -4.45
CA ILE A 76 4.55 -6.70 -3.52
C ILE A 76 5.32 -6.30 -2.26
N ILE A 77 4.60 -6.15 -1.15
CA ILE A 77 5.05 -5.52 0.10
C ILE A 77 5.19 -6.57 1.20
N VAL A 78 6.23 -6.42 2.02
CA VAL A 78 6.34 -7.03 3.36
C VAL A 78 6.50 -5.91 4.38
N PHE A 79 5.94 -6.09 5.57
CA PHE A 79 6.07 -5.15 6.69
C PHE A 79 7.05 -5.68 7.75
N SER A 80 7.82 -4.80 8.38
CA SER A 80 8.73 -5.16 9.48
C SER A 80 8.82 -4.08 10.57
N GLY A 81 9.25 -4.46 11.77
CA GLY A 81 9.43 -3.56 12.92
C GLY A 81 8.11 -3.15 13.61
N PHE A 82 7.06 -3.96 13.50
CA PHE A 82 5.80 -3.72 14.19
C PHE A 82 5.75 -4.50 15.50
N GLU A 83 5.96 -3.78 16.61
CA GLU A 83 5.77 -4.28 17.96
C GLU A 83 4.28 -4.58 18.25
N HIS A 84 4.01 -5.31 19.32
CA HIS A 84 2.69 -5.88 19.60
C HIS A 84 1.62 -4.79 19.79
N GLU A 85 2.02 -3.65 20.33
CA GLU A 85 1.23 -2.44 20.56
C GLU A 85 0.79 -1.77 19.26
N ARG A 86 1.50 -2.01 18.14
CA ARG A 86 1.27 -1.37 16.84
C ARG A 86 0.48 -2.24 15.86
N LYS A 87 -0.15 -3.31 16.33
CA LYS A 87 -0.97 -4.23 15.51
C LYS A 87 -2.11 -3.52 14.77
N ALA A 88 -2.75 -2.53 15.39
CA ALA A 88 -3.82 -1.76 14.76
C ALA A 88 -3.30 -0.93 13.58
N GLU A 89 -2.11 -0.35 13.72
CA GLU A 89 -1.45 0.41 12.66
C GLU A 89 -1.04 -0.49 11.49
N LEU A 90 -0.46 -1.66 11.77
CA LEU A 90 -0.14 -2.66 10.75
C LEU A 90 -1.39 -3.08 9.94
N SER A 91 -2.51 -3.31 10.63
CA SER A 91 -3.78 -3.64 9.99
C SER A 91 -4.28 -2.52 9.08
N ARG A 92 -4.18 -1.25 9.54
CA ARG A 92 -4.54 -0.07 8.74
C ARG A 92 -3.65 0.04 7.50
N LEU A 93 -2.33 -0.09 7.64
CA LEU A 93 -1.39 -0.01 6.53
C LEU A 93 -1.61 -1.15 5.52
N THR A 94 -1.81 -2.38 5.99
CA THR A 94 -2.16 -3.52 5.14
C THR A 94 -3.43 -3.25 4.33
N LYS A 95 -4.46 -2.68 4.97
CA LYS A 95 -5.70 -2.26 4.30
C LYS A 95 -5.44 -1.22 3.22
N LEU A 96 -4.65 -0.19 3.49
CA LEU A 96 -4.29 0.85 2.50
C LEU A 96 -3.52 0.27 1.31
N ALA A 97 -2.56 -0.61 1.56
CA ALA A 97 -1.81 -1.30 0.51
C ALA A 97 -2.75 -2.05 -0.44
N HIS A 98 -3.69 -2.83 0.09
CA HIS A 98 -4.69 -3.53 -0.73
C HIS A 98 -5.63 -2.59 -1.48
N PHE A 99 -6.05 -1.49 -0.85
CA PHE A 99 -6.88 -0.48 -1.52
C PHE A 99 -6.18 0.17 -2.72
N MET A 100 -4.84 0.25 -2.70
CA MET A 100 -4.03 0.76 -3.81
C MET A 100 -3.57 -0.32 -4.79
N GLY A 101 -4.11 -1.54 -4.66
CA GLY A 101 -3.83 -2.65 -5.57
C GLY A 101 -2.56 -3.45 -5.24
N ALA A 102 -1.86 -3.16 -4.15
CA ALA A 102 -0.67 -3.88 -3.75
C ALA A 102 -0.98 -5.27 -3.19
N ARG A 103 -0.02 -6.18 -3.34
CA ARG A 103 -0.04 -7.50 -2.68
C ARG A 103 0.81 -7.42 -1.42
N VAL A 104 0.33 -7.99 -0.32
CA VAL A 104 1.06 -8.05 0.95
C VAL A 104 1.43 -9.50 1.24
N LYS A 105 2.69 -9.74 1.63
CA LYS A 105 3.23 -11.03 2.04
C LYS A 105 3.72 -10.96 3.48
N LEU A 106 3.79 -12.13 4.12
CA LEU A 106 4.32 -12.28 5.48
C LEU A 106 5.83 -12.49 5.49
N GLU A 107 6.41 -12.99 4.39
CA GLU A 107 7.81 -13.37 4.31
C GLU A 107 8.50 -12.71 3.11
N VAL A 108 9.77 -12.36 3.33
CA VAL A 108 10.67 -11.85 2.29
C VAL A 108 11.08 -12.98 1.35
N ASN A 109 11.01 -12.72 0.05
CA ASN A 109 11.50 -13.61 -1.01
C ASN A 109 11.74 -12.78 -2.29
N ARG A 110 12.28 -13.42 -3.33
CA ARG A 110 12.65 -12.75 -4.60
C ARG A 110 11.50 -12.06 -5.35
N SER A 111 10.25 -12.38 -5.03
CA SER A 111 9.11 -11.70 -5.66
C SER A 111 8.66 -10.44 -4.89
N VAL A 112 9.15 -10.25 -3.66
CA VAL A 112 8.84 -9.04 -2.90
C VAL A 112 9.64 -7.89 -3.50
N THR A 113 8.97 -6.76 -3.67
CA THR A 113 9.53 -5.56 -4.32
C THR A 113 9.88 -4.48 -3.31
N HIS A 114 9.10 -4.38 -2.23
CA HIS A 114 9.22 -3.32 -1.23
C HIS A 114 9.17 -3.93 0.18
N LEU A 115 10.07 -3.50 1.05
CA LEU A 115 9.99 -3.71 2.49
C LEU A 115 9.59 -2.39 3.13
N ILE A 116 8.47 -2.36 3.84
CA ILE A 116 8.09 -1.20 4.66
C ILE A 116 8.51 -1.50 6.10
N ALA A 117 9.48 -0.75 6.60
CA ALA A 117 10.12 -1.01 7.89
C ALA A 117 9.97 0.18 8.85
N CYS A 118 9.80 -0.12 10.14
CA CYS A 118 9.79 0.87 11.21
C CYS A 118 11.18 1.13 11.79
N ASP A 119 12.08 0.15 11.66
CA ASP A 119 13.47 0.19 12.09
C ASP A 119 14.32 -0.74 11.21
N VAL A 120 15.64 -0.72 11.40
CA VAL A 120 16.59 -1.55 10.66
C VAL A 120 17.03 -2.82 11.41
N LYS A 121 16.39 -3.16 12.55
CA LYS A 121 16.86 -4.23 13.46
C LYS A 121 16.49 -5.63 12.97
N SER A 122 15.43 -5.75 12.19
CA SER A 122 14.90 -7.05 11.73
C SER A 122 15.79 -7.72 10.68
N SER A 123 15.86 -9.06 10.67
CA SER A 123 16.49 -9.82 9.60
C SER A 123 15.90 -9.52 8.22
N PHE A 124 14.61 -9.14 8.16
CA PHE A 124 13.97 -8.72 6.91
C PHE A 124 14.68 -7.54 6.26
N TYR A 125 15.27 -6.62 7.05
CA TYR A 125 16.04 -5.51 6.51
C TYR A 125 17.26 -6.01 5.74
N GLN A 126 18.05 -6.89 6.34
CA GLN A 126 19.25 -7.46 5.72
C GLN A 126 18.90 -8.27 4.47
N ASP A 127 17.85 -9.11 4.55
CA ASP A 127 17.37 -9.91 3.42
C ASP A 127 16.90 -9.02 2.26
N ALA A 128 16.12 -7.98 2.57
CA ALA A 128 15.59 -7.05 1.58
C ALA A 128 16.70 -6.27 0.88
N VAL A 129 17.71 -5.80 1.63
CA VAL A 129 18.89 -5.14 1.07
C VAL A 129 19.65 -6.11 0.15
N GLY A 130 19.90 -7.34 0.60
CA GLY A 130 20.60 -8.35 -0.20
C GLY A 130 19.87 -8.75 -1.48
N LEU A 131 18.54 -8.66 -1.49
CA LEU A 131 17.69 -8.91 -2.65
C LEU A 131 17.46 -7.67 -3.54
N GLY A 132 18.03 -6.52 -3.19
CA GLY A 132 17.88 -5.27 -3.95
C GLY A 132 16.48 -4.67 -3.90
N MET A 133 15.72 -4.95 -2.83
CA MET A 133 14.36 -4.44 -2.64
C MET A 133 14.36 -2.96 -2.21
N ASP A 134 13.23 -2.30 -2.42
CA ASP A 134 13.01 -0.95 -1.91
C ASP A 134 12.66 -0.99 -0.41
N VAL A 135 13.62 -0.63 0.44
CA VAL A 135 13.41 -0.51 1.89
C VAL A 135 12.96 0.90 2.26
N LEU A 136 11.68 1.03 2.60
CA LEU A 136 10.98 2.31 2.78
C LEU A 136 10.41 2.45 4.19
N ASN A 137 10.21 3.70 4.63
CA ASN A 137 9.47 4.03 5.83
C ASN A 137 7.94 4.01 5.58
N LEU A 138 7.16 4.16 6.66
CA LEU A 138 5.69 4.11 6.63
C LEU A 138 5.06 5.26 5.83
N ASP A 139 5.75 6.40 5.75
CA ASP A 139 5.23 7.62 5.13
C ASP A 139 5.04 7.45 3.63
N TRP A 140 5.81 6.57 2.99
CA TRP A 140 5.59 6.20 1.58
C TRP A 140 4.16 5.74 1.32
N LEU A 141 3.61 4.87 2.18
CA LEU A 141 2.28 4.31 1.98
C LEU A 141 1.19 5.37 2.21
N ASN A 142 1.38 6.23 3.22
CA ASN A 142 0.47 7.35 3.47
C ASN A 142 0.53 8.38 2.33
N TYR A 143 1.71 8.66 1.79
CA TYR A 143 1.91 9.53 0.62
C TYR A 143 1.22 8.95 -0.63
N CYS A 144 1.37 7.65 -0.89
CA CYS A 144 0.68 7.03 -2.01
C CYS A 144 -0.84 7.08 -1.84
N TRP A 145 -1.33 6.95 -0.60
CA TRP A 145 -2.76 7.04 -0.30
C TRP A 145 -3.31 8.47 -0.44
N SER A 146 -2.53 9.51 -0.15
CA SER A 146 -2.97 10.89 -0.40
C SER A 146 -3.08 11.22 -1.90
N HIS A 147 -2.36 10.49 -2.75
CA HIS A 147 -2.41 10.62 -4.22
C HIS A 147 -3.36 9.61 -4.88
N ARG A 148 -4.17 8.88 -4.10
CA ARG A 148 -5.03 7.77 -4.58
C ARG A 148 -6.00 8.13 -5.71
N GLN A 149 -6.39 9.40 -5.82
CA GLN A 149 -7.33 9.89 -6.83
C GLN A 149 -6.66 10.19 -8.18
N ILE A 150 -5.34 10.27 -8.23
CA ILE A 150 -4.59 10.61 -9.44
C ILE A 150 -4.37 9.33 -10.26
N THR A 151 -5.11 9.16 -11.35
CA THR A 151 -5.11 7.92 -12.16
C THR A 151 -3.75 7.55 -12.75
N LYS A 152 -2.89 8.55 -13.04
CA LYS A 152 -1.55 8.35 -13.60
C LYS A 152 -0.43 8.25 -12.56
N PHE A 153 -0.75 8.33 -11.28
CA PHE A 153 0.25 8.28 -10.22
C PHE A 153 0.74 6.84 -10.01
N ASP A 154 2.05 6.62 -10.13
CA ASP A 154 2.73 5.36 -9.83
C ASP A 154 3.61 5.54 -8.59
N GLY A 155 3.14 5.03 -7.45
CA GLY A 155 3.86 5.11 -6.18
C GLY A 155 5.14 4.28 -6.14
N THR A 156 5.34 3.37 -7.10
CA THR A 156 6.53 2.52 -7.22
C THR A 156 7.63 3.14 -8.07
N HIS A 157 7.41 4.34 -8.62
CA HIS A 157 8.42 5.04 -9.40
C HIS A 157 9.64 5.40 -8.52
N ARG A 158 10.85 5.20 -9.05
CA ARG A 158 12.11 5.39 -8.30
C ARG A 158 12.26 6.79 -7.70
N GLU A 159 11.79 7.81 -8.41
CA GLU A 159 11.82 9.21 -7.94
C GLU A 159 10.94 9.41 -6.70
N ILE A 160 9.86 8.64 -6.57
CA ILE A 160 9.02 8.65 -5.37
C ILE A 160 9.69 7.83 -4.28
N THR A 161 10.05 6.56 -4.55
CA THR A 161 10.59 5.66 -3.51
C THR A 161 11.90 6.15 -2.91
N ALA A 162 12.73 6.88 -3.67
CA ALA A 162 13.96 7.50 -3.18
C ALA A 162 13.73 8.46 -1.99
N ASN A 163 12.59 9.17 -1.95
CA ASN A 163 12.28 10.15 -0.89
C ASN A 163 11.86 9.49 0.43
N PHE A 164 11.56 8.19 0.43
CA PHE A 164 11.03 7.48 1.59
C PHE A 164 11.94 6.34 2.05
N ARG A 165 13.18 6.29 1.60
CA ARG A 165 14.16 5.30 2.07
C ARG A 165 14.31 5.40 3.59
N ILE A 166 14.31 4.26 4.25
CA ILE A 166 14.62 4.24 5.68
C ILE A 166 16.05 4.71 5.91
N LYS A 167 16.28 5.50 6.95
CA LYS A 167 17.64 5.96 7.31
C LYS A 167 18.42 4.80 7.93
N ALA A 168 19.72 4.76 7.70
CA ALA A 168 20.59 3.63 8.06
C ALA A 168 20.56 3.25 9.55
N PHE A 169 20.33 4.22 10.45
CA PHE A 169 20.33 4.00 11.90
C PHE A 169 18.92 4.06 12.53
N THR A 170 17.86 3.99 11.73
CA THR A 170 16.48 4.10 12.22
C THR A 170 16.18 3.01 13.26
N GLY A 171 15.79 3.43 14.47
CA GLY A 171 15.44 2.53 15.57
C GLY A 171 16.64 1.92 16.31
N LEU A 172 17.85 2.42 16.07
CA LEU A 172 19.06 2.06 16.84
C LEU A 172 19.36 3.13 17.90
N CYS A 173 20.04 2.71 18.96
CA CYS A 173 20.66 3.60 19.94
C CYS A 173 22.18 3.53 19.74
N LEU A 174 22.79 4.65 19.39
CA LEU A 174 24.24 4.74 19.18
C LEU A 174 24.90 5.26 20.46
N ALA A 175 25.91 4.54 20.93
CA ALA A 175 26.75 4.95 22.06
C ALA A 175 28.17 5.19 21.56
N PHE A 176 28.71 6.38 21.85
CA PHE A 176 30.05 6.79 21.42
C PHE A 176 30.96 6.90 22.65
N HIS A 177 32.15 6.31 22.59
CA HIS A 177 33.13 6.35 23.67
C HIS A 177 34.54 6.57 23.12
N GLY A 178 35.33 7.42 23.79
CA GLY A 178 36.73 7.67 23.43
C GLY A 178 36.95 8.61 22.23
N PHE A 179 35.92 9.31 21.76
CA PHE A 179 36.03 10.26 20.66
C PHE A 179 36.32 11.68 21.17
N SER A 180 37.05 12.46 20.37
CA SER A 180 37.20 13.90 20.64
C SER A 180 35.86 14.62 20.49
N PRO A 181 35.66 15.79 21.13
CA PRO A 181 34.42 16.55 21.00
C PRO A 181 34.06 16.92 19.55
N SER A 182 35.06 17.21 18.70
CA SER A 182 34.83 17.54 17.28
C SER A 182 34.35 16.32 16.49
N ALA A 183 35.01 15.17 16.66
CA ALA A 183 34.61 13.93 15.99
C ALA A 183 33.21 13.46 16.44
N LEU A 184 32.90 13.61 17.74
CA LEU A 184 31.58 13.27 18.27
C LEU A 184 30.48 14.15 17.64
N LYS A 185 30.74 15.44 17.44
CA LYS A 185 29.80 16.35 16.79
C LYS A 185 29.50 15.91 15.36
N GLU A 186 30.52 15.59 14.58
CA GLU A 186 30.36 15.10 13.20
C GLU A 186 29.58 13.79 13.16
N MET A 187 29.85 12.86 14.07
CA MET A 187 29.15 11.58 14.16
C MET A 187 27.66 11.73 14.51
N ILE A 188 27.32 12.67 15.38
CA ILE A 188 25.92 12.98 15.73
C ILE A 188 25.16 13.62 14.56
N GLU A 189 25.83 14.44 13.74
CA GLU A 189 25.20 15.11 12.59
C GLU A 189 24.88 14.15 11.44
N ILE A 190 25.63 13.05 11.29
CA ILE A 190 25.48 12.07 10.20
C ILE A 190 24.55 10.89 10.59
N ALA A 191 24.39 10.62 11.89
CA ALA A 191 23.56 9.55 12.42
C ALA A 191 22.04 9.82 12.27
#